data_AF-A0A671EVC9-F1
#
_entry.id   AF-A0A671EVC9-F1
#
_cell.length_a   1.000
_cell.length_b   1.000
_cell.length_c   1.000
_cell.angle_alpha   90.00
_cell.angle_beta   90.00
_cell.angle_gamma   90.00
#
_symmetry.space_group_name_H-M   'P 1'
#
loop_
_entity.id
_entity.type
_entity.pdbx_description
1 polymer ?
#
loop_
_entity_poly.entity_id
_entity_poly.type
_entity_poly.pdbx_seq_one_letter_code
_entity_poly.pdbx_strand_id
1 'polypeptide(L)'
;MFRKGKKRHSSSSSQSSEISTKSKSVDSSLGGLSRSSTVASLDTDSTKSSGQSNNNSDTCAEFRIKYVGAIEKLKLSEGKNLEGPLDLINYIDVAQQDGKLPFVPLEEEFIMGVSKYGIKVSTSDQYEQAQTICKVLATAFDSVLTSDKS
;
A
#
# COMPACT_ATOMS: atom_id res chain seq x y z
N MET A 1 -19.99 47.01 -56.80
CA MET A 1 -18.76 46.47 -57.45
C MET A 1 -18.12 45.46 -56.51
N PHE A 2 -18.06 44.18 -56.90
CA PHE A 2 -17.49 43.07 -56.12
C PHE A 2 -16.12 42.68 -56.69
N ARG A 3 -15.14 42.36 -55.83
CA ARG A 3 -13.95 41.57 -56.20
C ARG A 3 -13.73 40.40 -55.23
N LYS A 4 -14.22 39.24 -55.69
CA LYS A 4 -13.70 37.86 -55.66
C LYS A 4 -12.53 37.54 -54.71
N GLY A 5 -12.72 36.48 -53.90
CA GLY A 5 -11.81 36.04 -52.83
C GLY A 5 -10.64 35.13 -53.24
N LYS A 6 -9.98 34.53 -52.23
CA LYS A 6 -9.01 33.44 -52.39
C LYS A 6 -8.78 32.65 -51.10
N LYS A 7 -9.08 31.34 -51.16
CA LYS A 7 -8.64 30.27 -50.27
C LYS A 7 -7.22 29.86 -50.67
N ARG A 8 -6.28 29.70 -49.72
CA ARG A 8 -5.13 28.78 -49.84
C ARG A 8 -4.65 28.30 -48.47
N HIS A 9 -4.25 27.04 -48.49
CA HIS A 9 -3.78 26.14 -47.44
C HIS A 9 -2.28 26.34 -47.17
N SER A 10 -1.77 25.93 -46.00
CA SER A 10 -0.52 25.14 -45.84
C SER A 10 -0.28 24.71 -44.39
N SER A 11 0.36 23.56 -44.29
CA SER A 11 0.66 22.61 -43.21
C SER A 11 1.80 22.95 -42.25
N SER A 12 1.73 22.43 -41.03
CA SER A 12 2.83 21.85 -40.19
C SER A 12 2.22 21.43 -38.83
N SER A 13 2.67 20.47 -38.03
CA SER A 13 3.61 19.35 -38.14
C SER A 13 3.25 18.40 -36.98
N SER A 14 3.50 17.12 -37.19
CA SER A 14 3.37 15.95 -36.30
C SER A 14 4.07 16.11 -34.94
N GLN A 15 3.68 15.35 -33.90
CA GLN A 15 4.33 14.06 -33.60
C GLN A 15 3.72 13.36 -32.37
N SER A 16 3.27 12.13 -32.60
CA SER A 16 2.85 11.12 -31.64
C SER A 16 4.05 10.57 -30.86
N SER A 17 3.88 10.35 -29.57
CA SER A 17 4.84 9.65 -28.71
C SER A 17 4.46 8.17 -28.63
N GLU A 18 5.20 7.34 -29.37
CA GLU A 18 5.20 5.88 -29.23
C GLU A 18 6.58 5.38 -28.79
N ILE A 19 6.49 4.36 -27.95
CA ILE A 19 7.49 3.51 -27.31
C ILE A 19 8.67 3.10 -28.23
N SER A 20 9.89 3.11 -27.69
CA SER A 20 11.07 2.54 -28.36
C SER A 20 11.88 1.66 -27.40
N THR A 21 11.79 0.35 -27.62
CA THR A 21 12.68 -0.67 -27.07
C THR A 21 13.98 -0.69 -27.88
N LYS A 22 15.08 -0.19 -27.32
CA LYS A 22 16.40 -0.31 -27.95
C LYS A 22 17.22 -1.42 -27.29
N SER A 23 17.16 -2.59 -27.91
CA SER A 23 18.12 -3.68 -27.73
C SER A 23 19.53 -3.18 -28.09
N LYS A 24 20.52 -3.47 -27.24
CA LYS A 24 21.95 -3.33 -27.60
C LYS A 24 22.60 -4.70 -27.60
N SER A 25 23.16 -4.99 -28.76
CA SER A 25 23.89 -6.18 -29.18
C SER A 25 25.21 -6.34 -28.45
N VAL A 26 25.55 -7.61 -28.26
CA VAL A 26 26.87 -8.14 -27.90
C VAL A 26 27.82 -7.94 -29.07
N ASP A 27 29.02 -7.40 -28.81
CA ASP A 27 30.15 -7.49 -29.74
C ASP A 27 31.36 -8.05 -28.99
N SER A 28 31.95 -9.09 -29.58
CA SER A 28 33.02 -9.90 -29.03
C SER A 28 34.33 -9.39 -29.61
N SER A 29 35.18 -8.78 -28.79
CA SER A 29 36.57 -8.53 -29.17
C SER A 29 37.51 -9.39 -28.34
N LEU A 30 38.16 -10.31 -29.04
CA LEU A 30 39.31 -11.11 -28.62
C LEU A 30 40.50 -10.18 -28.33
N GLY A 31 41.27 -10.48 -27.27
CA GLY A 31 42.67 -10.08 -27.16
C GLY A 31 43.02 -9.29 -25.91
N GLY A 32 43.90 -9.84 -25.08
CA GLY A 32 44.58 -9.09 -24.02
C GLY A 32 44.89 -9.94 -22.80
N LEU A 33 45.99 -10.66 -22.86
CA LEU A 33 46.52 -11.47 -21.77
C LEU A 33 46.87 -10.63 -20.53
N SER A 34 46.72 -11.29 -19.38
CA SER A 34 47.47 -11.10 -18.14
C SER A 34 47.13 -9.90 -17.27
N ARG A 35 46.72 -10.20 -16.03
CA ARG A 35 47.41 -9.74 -14.82
C ARG A 35 46.88 -10.47 -13.59
N SER A 36 47.78 -11.22 -12.96
CA SER A 36 47.58 -11.95 -11.71
C SER A 36 46.96 -11.06 -10.62
N SER A 37 45.91 -11.56 -9.96
CA SER A 37 45.48 -11.06 -8.67
C SER A 37 45.66 -12.15 -7.63
N THR A 38 46.59 -11.90 -6.72
CA THR A 38 46.91 -12.67 -5.53
C THR A 38 45.65 -12.91 -4.68
N VAL A 39 45.53 -14.14 -4.18
CA VAL A 39 44.51 -14.62 -3.26
C VAL A 39 44.70 -13.92 -1.91
N ALA A 40 43.67 -13.24 -1.41
CA ALA A 40 43.55 -12.91 0.00
C ALA A 40 42.23 -13.53 0.47
N SER A 41 42.34 -14.68 1.13
CA SER A 41 41.25 -15.28 1.87
C SER A 41 40.87 -14.32 2.99
N LEU A 42 39.68 -13.75 2.91
CA LEU A 42 39.03 -13.11 4.05
C LEU A 42 38.03 -14.13 4.59
N ASP A 43 38.49 -14.93 5.54
CA ASP A 43 37.63 -15.75 6.37
C ASP A 43 36.87 -14.82 7.33
N THR A 44 35.62 -14.50 7.01
CA THR A 44 34.67 -14.00 8.01
C THR A 44 33.22 -14.36 7.65
N ASP A 45 32.75 -15.35 8.40
CA ASP A 45 31.43 -15.41 9.05
C ASP A 45 30.19 -15.22 8.17
N SER A 46 29.59 -16.35 7.80
CA SER A 46 28.17 -16.41 7.48
C SER A 46 27.56 -17.53 8.30
N THR A 47 27.28 -17.21 9.57
CA THR A 47 26.24 -17.92 10.30
C THR A 47 24.98 -17.93 9.44
N LYS A 48 24.58 -19.15 9.07
CA LYS A 48 23.35 -19.49 8.37
C LYS A 48 22.17 -19.10 9.26
N SER A 49 21.78 -17.83 9.24
CA SER A 49 20.59 -17.35 9.93
C SER A 49 19.38 -17.45 9.00
N SER A 50 18.31 -17.99 9.56
CA SER A 50 17.00 -18.22 8.95
C SER A 50 17.00 -19.29 7.85
N GLY A 51 17.01 -20.55 8.30
CA GLY A 51 16.08 -21.50 7.72
C GLY A 51 14.70 -20.85 7.78
N GLN A 52 14.27 -20.36 6.62
CA GLN A 52 12.96 -19.79 6.35
C GLN A 52 11.90 -20.73 6.94
N SER A 53 11.46 -20.46 8.17
CA SER A 53 10.23 -21.06 8.65
C SER A 53 9.16 -20.52 7.71
N ASN A 54 8.41 -21.44 7.12
CA ASN A 54 7.23 -21.18 6.31
C ASN A 54 6.19 -20.51 7.22
N ASN A 55 6.43 -19.26 7.59
CA ASN A 55 5.40 -18.41 8.13
C ASN A 55 4.63 -18.01 6.88
N ASN A 56 3.46 -18.61 6.67
CA ASN A 56 2.34 -17.88 6.11
C ASN A 56 2.32 -16.56 6.91
N SER A 57 2.98 -15.51 6.43
CA SER A 57 2.82 -14.20 7.04
C SER A 57 1.35 -13.93 6.82
N ASP A 58 0.57 -14.01 7.89
CA ASP A 58 -0.81 -13.55 7.87
C ASP A 58 -0.72 -12.07 7.54
N THR A 59 -0.76 -11.75 6.24
CA THR A 59 -0.69 -10.37 5.74
C THR A 59 -1.89 -9.64 6.30
N CYS A 60 -1.63 -8.94 7.39
CA CYS A 60 -2.56 -8.07 8.10
C CYS A 60 -2.11 -6.64 7.81
N ALA A 61 -3.01 -5.84 7.26
CA ALA A 61 -2.82 -4.41 7.12
C ALA A 61 -3.71 -3.69 8.13
N GLU A 62 -3.13 -2.74 8.86
CA GLU A 62 -3.82 -1.98 9.89
C GLU A 62 -3.97 -0.52 9.47
N PHE A 63 -5.14 0.06 9.72
CA PHE A 63 -5.48 1.43 9.37
C PHE A 63 -6.14 2.15 10.55
N ARG A 64 -5.81 3.43 10.74
CA ARG A 64 -6.55 4.31 11.64
C ARG A 64 -7.79 4.83 10.91
N ILE A 65 -8.96 4.67 11.50
CA ILE A 65 -10.25 5.07 10.93
C ILE A 65 -11.14 5.77 11.97
N LYS A 66 -12.10 6.56 11.51
CA LYS A 66 -13.21 7.06 12.33
C LYS A 66 -14.48 6.28 12.01
N TYR A 67 -15.29 5.99 13.03
CA TYR A 67 -16.52 5.21 12.88
C TYR A 67 -17.75 6.10 12.84
N VAL A 68 -18.53 6.01 11.76
CA VAL A 68 -19.77 6.80 11.58
C VAL A 68 -20.95 6.16 12.32
N GLY A 69 -21.10 4.85 12.24
CA GLY A 69 -22.22 4.13 12.84
C GLY A 69 -22.55 2.84 12.08
N ALA A 70 -23.62 2.16 12.51
CA ALA A 70 -24.14 0.96 11.87
C ALA A 70 -25.66 1.00 11.80
N ILE A 71 -26.19 0.36 10.75
CA ILE A 71 -27.62 0.07 10.61
C ILE A 71 -27.76 -1.44 10.67
N GLU A 72 -28.15 -1.94 11.83
CA GLU A 72 -28.26 -3.38 12.07
C GLU A 72 -29.67 -3.89 11.72
N LYS A 73 -29.77 -5.22 11.53
CA LYS A 73 -31.06 -5.93 11.36
C LYS A 73 -31.93 -5.32 10.27
N LEU A 74 -31.35 -5.06 9.10
CA LEU A 74 -32.06 -4.56 7.94
C LEU A 74 -33.28 -5.43 7.64
N LYS A 75 -34.47 -4.83 7.72
CA LYS A 75 -35.71 -5.47 7.27
C LYS A 75 -35.79 -5.33 5.75
N LEU A 76 -35.13 -6.23 5.05
CA LEU A 76 -35.27 -6.40 3.61
C LEU A 76 -36.65 -7.04 3.35
N SER A 77 -37.70 -6.23 3.33
CA SER A 77 -39.01 -6.70 2.84
C SER A 77 -38.88 -7.09 1.37
N GLU A 78 -39.58 -8.15 0.94
CA GLU A 78 -39.63 -8.63 -0.45
C GLU A 78 -39.72 -7.44 -1.44
N GLY A 79 -38.61 -7.16 -2.14
CA GLY A 79 -38.55 -6.14 -3.19
C GLY A 79 -37.58 -4.97 -3.00
N LYS A 80 -36.95 -4.81 -1.82
CA LYS A 80 -35.89 -3.79 -1.62
C LYS A 80 -34.56 -4.44 -1.25
N ASN A 81 -33.97 -5.16 -2.20
CA ASN A 81 -32.58 -5.58 -2.07
C ASN A 81 -31.67 -4.41 -2.43
N LEU A 82 -30.53 -4.28 -1.73
CA LEU A 82 -29.48 -3.32 -2.12
C LEU A 82 -28.73 -3.93 -3.31
N GLU A 83 -29.25 -3.74 -4.51
CA GLU A 83 -28.76 -4.38 -5.74
C GLU A 83 -27.71 -3.51 -6.43
N GLY A 84 -26.60 -3.30 -5.73
CA GLY A 84 -25.42 -2.64 -6.29
C GLY A 84 -24.85 -1.52 -5.43
N PRO A 85 -23.70 -0.95 -5.85
CA PRO A 85 -23.00 0.06 -5.07
C PRO A 85 -23.79 1.38 -4.98
N LEU A 86 -24.52 1.76 -6.02
CA LEU A 86 -25.30 3.01 -6.03
C LEU A 86 -26.48 2.94 -5.05
N ASP A 87 -27.15 1.80 -4.97
CA ASP A 87 -28.25 1.59 -4.02
C ASP A 87 -27.73 1.63 -2.57
N LEU A 88 -26.56 1.06 -2.31
CA LEU A 88 -25.92 1.13 -0.99
C LEU A 88 -25.57 2.56 -0.60
N ILE A 89 -24.96 3.33 -1.52
CA ILE A 89 -24.62 4.74 -1.28
C ILE A 89 -25.89 5.54 -1.00
N ASN A 90 -26.89 5.44 -1.87
CA ASN A 90 -28.16 6.14 -1.69
C ASN A 90 -28.88 5.74 -0.39
N TYR A 91 -28.78 4.47 0.03
CA TYR A 91 -29.33 4.03 1.30
C TYR A 91 -28.64 4.69 2.50
N ILE A 92 -27.31 4.83 2.45
CA ILE A 92 -26.53 5.52 3.49
C ILE A 92 -26.92 7.01 3.52
N ASP A 93 -27.03 7.67 2.37
CA ASP A 93 -27.42 9.08 2.27
C ASP A 93 -28.80 9.32 2.89
N VAL A 94 -29.79 8.50 2.54
CA VAL A 94 -31.14 8.58 3.12
C VAL A 94 -31.10 8.29 4.62
N ALA A 95 -30.29 7.34 5.09
CA ALA A 95 -30.16 7.06 6.51
C ALA A 95 -29.55 8.24 7.30
N GLN A 96 -28.64 9.00 6.69
CA GLN A 96 -28.11 10.23 7.30
C GLN A 96 -29.17 11.35 7.32
N GLN A 97 -29.93 11.51 6.23
CA GLN A 97 -31.05 12.48 6.16
C GLN A 97 -32.16 12.16 7.17
N ASP A 98 -32.46 10.88 7.37
CA ASP A 98 -33.42 10.39 8.36
C ASP A 98 -32.91 10.47 9.82
N GLY A 99 -31.63 10.85 10.04
CA GLY A 99 -31.00 10.90 11.35
C GLY A 99 -30.68 9.53 11.97
N LYS A 100 -30.68 8.46 11.18
CA LYS A 100 -30.28 7.10 11.63
C LYS A 100 -28.75 6.93 11.69
N LEU A 101 -28.02 7.71 10.90
CA LEU A 101 -26.57 7.83 10.94
C LEU A 101 -26.16 9.31 11.06
N PRO A 102 -25.09 9.65 11.77
CA PRO A 102 -24.58 11.01 11.79
C PRO A 102 -23.89 11.36 10.46
N PHE A 103 -23.91 12.65 10.09
CA PHE A 103 -23.15 13.16 8.95
C PHE A 103 -21.65 13.24 9.23
N VAL A 104 -21.27 13.46 10.49
CA VAL A 104 -19.89 13.61 10.94
C VAL A 104 -19.61 12.55 12.01
N PRO A 105 -18.59 11.69 11.85
CA PRO A 105 -18.22 10.71 12.87
C PRO A 105 -17.70 11.41 14.13
N LEU A 106 -17.65 10.67 15.25
CA LEU A 106 -16.99 11.14 16.47
C LEU A 106 -15.48 11.28 16.26
N GLU A 107 -14.83 11.99 17.19
CA GLU A 107 -13.38 12.24 17.09
C GLU A 107 -12.53 11.00 17.40
N GLU A 108 -13.10 10.00 18.08
CA GLU A 108 -12.42 8.76 18.45
C GLU A 108 -11.93 7.99 17.22
N GLU A 109 -10.66 7.57 17.26
CA GLU A 109 -10.03 6.73 16.25
C GLU A 109 -10.01 5.26 16.66
N PHE A 110 -10.24 4.41 15.67
CA PHE A 110 -10.19 2.96 15.78
C PHE A 110 -9.10 2.39 14.88
N ILE A 111 -8.57 1.23 15.25
CA ILE A 111 -7.68 0.44 14.41
C ILE A 111 -8.51 -0.60 13.66
N MET A 112 -8.53 -0.50 12.34
CA MET A 112 -9.11 -1.51 11.44
C MET A 112 -8.01 -2.41 10.90
N GLY A 113 -8.04 -3.68 11.29
CA GLY A 113 -7.21 -4.73 10.71
C GLY A 113 -7.93 -5.45 9.58
N VAL A 114 -7.30 -5.54 8.42
CA VAL A 114 -7.77 -6.29 7.25
C VAL A 114 -6.82 -7.44 6.97
N SER A 115 -7.35 -8.66 6.93
CA SER A 115 -6.57 -9.88 6.69
C SER A 115 -7.39 -10.90 5.90
N LYS A 116 -6.77 -12.03 5.55
CA LYS A 116 -7.47 -13.19 4.96
C LYS A 116 -8.62 -13.74 5.83
N TYR A 117 -8.63 -13.43 7.12
CA TYR A 117 -9.67 -13.86 8.05
C TYR A 117 -10.86 -12.87 8.12
N GLY A 118 -10.73 -11.68 7.54
CA GLY A 118 -11.77 -10.65 7.53
C GLY A 118 -11.30 -9.30 8.07
N ILE A 119 -12.28 -8.51 8.53
CA ILE A 119 -12.09 -7.15 9.05
C ILE A 119 -12.37 -7.16 10.56
N LYS A 120 -11.45 -6.60 11.33
CA LYS A 120 -11.60 -6.39 12.78
C LYS A 120 -11.41 -4.91 13.11
N VAL A 121 -12.27 -4.36 13.96
CA VAL A 121 -12.16 -2.98 14.46
C VAL A 121 -11.91 -3.05 15.97
N SER A 122 -10.88 -2.36 16.45
CA SER A 122 -10.48 -2.30 17.88
C SER A 122 -10.19 -0.86 18.30
N THR A 123 -10.26 -0.56 19.59
CA THR A 123 -9.90 0.77 20.12
C THR A 123 -8.39 1.01 20.03
N SER A 124 -7.99 2.27 19.82
CA SER A 124 -6.56 2.62 19.70
C SER A 124 -5.80 2.45 21.02
N ASP A 125 -6.45 2.64 22.17
CA ASP A 125 -5.79 2.67 23.48
C ASP A 125 -5.06 1.36 23.85
N GLN A 126 -5.68 0.22 23.53
CA GLN A 126 -5.09 -1.10 23.80
C GLN A 126 -3.83 -1.34 22.96
N TYR A 127 -3.80 -0.79 21.74
CA TYR A 127 -2.68 -0.95 20.82
C TYR A 127 -1.49 -0.08 21.22
N GLU A 128 -1.73 1.19 21.57
CA GLU A 128 -0.68 2.12 22.00
C GLU A 128 0.03 1.64 23.27
N GLN A 129 -0.73 1.10 24.22
CA GLN A 129 -0.17 0.54 25.44
C GLN A 129 0.76 -0.65 25.15
N ALA A 130 0.30 -1.61 24.33
CA ALA A 130 1.11 -2.76 23.95
C ALA A 130 2.37 -2.35 23.18
N GLN A 131 2.25 -1.43 22.21
CA GLN A 131 3.37 -0.96 21.42
C GLN A 131 4.41 -0.24 22.29
N THR A 132 3.97 0.56 23.26
CA THR A 132 4.85 1.24 24.22
C THR A 132 5.64 0.23 25.06
N ILE A 133 4.96 -0.80 25.59
CA ILE A 133 5.63 -1.86 26.35
C ILE A 133 6.68 -2.56 25.48
N CYS A 134 6.33 -2.96 24.26
CA CYS A 134 7.28 -3.61 23.34
C CYS A 134 8.48 -2.73 23.03
N LYS A 135 8.28 -1.41 22.81
CA LYS A 135 9.38 -0.46 22.57
C LYS A 135 10.31 -0.36 23.78
N VAL A 136 9.76 -0.19 24.98
CA VAL A 136 10.55 -0.13 26.22
C VAL A 136 11.36 -1.41 26.41
N LEU A 137 10.73 -2.58 26.23
CA LEU A 137 11.43 -3.86 26.34
C LEU A 137 12.54 -3.99 25.30
N ALA A 138 12.28 -3.66 24.03
CA ALA A 138 13.30 -3.69 22.98
C ALA A 138 14.50 -2.81 23.33
N THR A 139 14.27 -1.56 23.75
CA THR A 139 15.35 -0.65 24.15
C THR A 139 16.14 -1.15 25.36
N ALA A 140 15.48 -1.78 26.32
CA ALA A 140 16.14 -2.36 27.49
C ALA A 140 17.03 -3.56 27.09
N PHE A 141 16.54 -4.45 26.22
CA PHE A 141 17.32 -5.56 25.70
C PHE A 141 18.52 -5.08 24.87
N ASP A 142 18.33 -4.10 23.98
CA ASP A 142 19.43 -3.54 23.18
C ASP A 142 20.51 -2.91 24.07
N SER A 143 20.12 -2.24 25.16
CA SER A 143 21.06 -1.65 26.12
C SER A 143 21.91 -2.71 26.82
N VAL A 144 21.31 -3.84 27.21
CA VAL A 144 22.03 -4.97 27.82
C VAL A 144 22.97 -5.65 26.81
N LEU A 145 22.49 -5.88 25.58
CA LEU A 145 23.29 -6.52 24.55
C LEU A 145 24.48 -5.67 24.06
N THR A 146 24.38 -4.35 24.20
CA THR A 146 25.45 -3.42 23.85
C THR A 146 26.39 -3.12 25.02
N SER A 147 25.96 -3.29 26.28
CA SER A 147 26.81 -3.08 27.45
C SER A 147 27.87 -4.16 27.65
N ASP A 148 27.63 -5.41 27.20
CA ASP A 148 28.56 -6.54 27.35
C ASP A 148 29.75 -6.51 26.36
N LYS A 149 29.85 -5.47 25.52
CA LYS A 149 30.92 -5.27 24.53
C LYS A 149 31.99 -4.25 24.95
N SER A 150 31.95 -3.75 26.18
CA SER A 150 32.92 -2.76 26.70
C SER A 150 33.85 -3.32 27.78
#